data_AF-A0A5K0UV64-F1
#
_entry.id   AF-A0A5K0UV64-F1
#
_cell.length_a   1.000
_cell.length_b   1.000
_cell.length_c   1.000
_cell.angle_alpha   90.00
_cell.angle_beta   90.00
_cell.angle_gamma   90.00
#
_symmetry.space_group_name_H-M   'P 1'
#
loop_
_entity.id
_entity.type
_entity.pdbx_description
1 polymer ?
#
loop_
_entity_poly.entity_id
_entity_poly.type
_entity_poly.pdbx_seq_one_letter_code
_entity_poly.pdbx_strand_id
1 'polypeptide(L)' 'NLVCGKNLKIDKSIHSAYINAIRSAKRFIYIENQYFLGSSYCWPSYKNA' A
#
# COMPACT_ATOMS: atom_id res chain seq x y z
N ASN A 1 -5.55 6.08 -10.84
CA ASN A 1 -4.23 5.86 -10.23
C ASN A 1 -3.33 7.10 -10.20
N LEU A 2 -3.49 8.04 -11.14
CA LEU A 2 -2.80 9.33 -11.08
C LEU A 2 -3.34 10.19 -9.94
N VAL A 3 -2.43 10.74 -9.12
CA VAL A 3 -2.70 11.72 -8.07
C VAL A 3 -1.73 12.90 -8.20
N CYS A 4 -2.17 14.09 -7.79
CA CYS A 4 -1.29 15.26 -7.72
C CYS A 4 -0.75 15.44 -6.31
N GLY A 5 0.55 15.68 -6.18
CA GLY A 5 1.19 16.01 -4.89
C GLY A 5 2.46 16.82 -5.12
N LYS A 6 2.66 17.89 -4.34
CA LYS A 6 3.81 18.81 -4.46
C LYS A 6 4.09 19.23 -5.92
N ASN A 7 3.04 19.59 -6.66
CA ASN A 7 3.09 19.99 -8.08
C ASN A 7 3.56 18.91 -9.08
N LEU A 8 3.64 17.65 -8.65
CA LEU A 8 3.97 16.50 -9.49
C LEU A 8 2.75 15.61 -9.72
N LYS A 9 2.68 15.00 -10.91
CA LYS A 9 1.75 13.91 -11.23
C LYS A 9 2.40 12.59 -10.83
N ILE A 10 1.80 11.88 -9.89
CA ILE A 10 2.31 10.62 -9.35
C ILE A 10 1.33 9.52 -9.74
N ASP A 11 1.82 8.47 -10.40
CA ASP A 11 1.01 7.27 -10.64
C ASP A 11 1.17 6.26 -9.49
N LYS A 12 0.03 5.86 -8.88
CA LYS A 12 -0.05 4.88 -7.79
C LYS A 12 -0.65 3.54 -8.26
N SER A 13 -0.45 3.20 -9.52
CA SER A 13 -1.04 2.01 -10.16
C SER A 13 -0.62 0.70 -9.48
N ILE A 14 0.67 0.55 -9.18
CA ILE A 14 1.20 -0.63 -8.47
C ILE A 14 0.52 -0.79 -7.10
N HIS A 15 0.46 0.27 -6.30
CA HIS A 15 -0.19 0.23 -4.98
C HIS A 15 -1.67 -0.16 -5.08
N SER A 16 -2.40 0.42 -6.03
CA SER A 16 -3.83 0.16 -6.22
C SER A 16 -4.08 -1.28 -6.70
N ALA A 17 -3.19 -1.82 -7.55
CA ALA A 17 -3.25 -3.21 -7.99
C ALA A 17 -3.04 -4.20 -6.81
N TYR A 18 -2.06 -3.96 -5.95
CA TYR A 18 -1.83 -4.76 -4.73
C TYR A 18 -3.08 -4.77 -3.83
N ILE A 19 -3.67 -3.60 -3.58
CA ILE A 19 -4.90 -3.50 -2.78
C ILE A 19 -6.02 -4.33 -3.39
N ASN A 20 -6.23 -4.22 -4.70
CA ASN A 20 -7.31 -4.93 -5.38
C ASN A 20 -7.09 -6.45 -5.35
N ALA A 21 -5.86 -6.91 -5.57
CA ALA A 21 -5.51 -8.33 -5.51
C ALA A 21 -5.71 -8.90 -4.09
N ILE A 22 -5.32 -8.16 -3.06
CA ILE A 22 -5.50 -8.58 -1.66
C ILE A 22 -6.99 -8.65 -1.31
N ARG A 23 -7.78 -7.63 -1.69
CA ARG A 23 -9.21 -7.58 -1.39
C ARG A 23 -10.02 -8.64 -2.14
N SER A 24 -9.59 -9.05 -3.33
CA SER A 24 -10.30 -10.03 -4.14
C SER A 24 -9.94 -11.49 -3.80
N ALA A 25 -8.83 -11.72 -3.11
CA ALA A 25 -8.36 -13.06 -2.77
C ALA A 25 -9.40 -13.84 -1.95
N LYS A 26 -9.60 -15.12 -2.31
CA LYS A 26 -10.60 -16.01 -1.68
C LYS A 26 -10.01 -17.17 -0.88
N ARG A 27 -8.72 -17.47 -1.06
CA ARG A 27 -8.09 -18.68 -0.49
C ARG A 27 -6.78 -18.37 0.24
N PHE A 28 -5.74 -18.01 -0.49
CA PHE A 28 -4.45 -17.65 0.09
C PHE A 28 -3.74 -16.62 -0.79
N ILE A 29 -2.75 -15.93 -0.22
CA ILE A 29 -1.83 -15.03 -0.92
C ILE A 29 -0.42 -15.43 -0.50
N TYR A 30 0.45 -15.70 -1.47
CA TYR A 30 1.88 -15.85 -1.25
C TYR A 30 2.58 -14.55 -1.64
N ILE A 31 3.50 -14.08 -0.81
CA ILE A 31 4.23 -12.84 -1.04
C ILE A 31 5.72 -13.11 -0.87
N GLU A 32 6.48 -12.87 -1.94
CA GLU A 32 7.94 -12.83 -1.91
C GLU A 32 8.37 -11.40 -2.26
N ASN A 33 8.95 -10.71 -1.29
CA ASN A 33 9.37 -9.31 -1.43
C ASN A 33 10.61 -9.06 -0.59
N GLN A 34 11.53 -8.25 -1.12
CA GLN A 34 12.74 -7.83 -0.40
C GLN A 34 12.43 -7.06 0.89
N TYR A 35 11.33 -6.30 0.90
CA TYR A 35 10.85 -5.56 2.06
C TYR A 35 9.37 -5.81 2.29
N PHE A 36 9.00 -6.00 3.57
CA PHE A 36 7.62 -6.22 3.97
C PHE A 36 7.26 -5.31 5.16
N LEU A 37 7.22 -4.00 4.90
CA LEU A 37 6.90 -2.96 5.88
C LEU A 37 5.97 -1.90 5.27
N GLY A 38 5.12 -1.30 6.09
CA GLY A 38 4.16 -0.30 5.65
C GLY A 38 3.05 -0.06 6.66
N SER A 39 2.01 0.65 6.23
CA SER A 39 0.82 0.98 7.05
C SER A 39 1.17 1.58 8.42
N SER A 40 2.17 2.48 8.44
CA SER A 40 2.71 3.03 9.68
C SER A 40 1.71 3.85 10.51
N TYR A 41 0.63 4.33 9.89
CA TYR A 41 -0.49 4.96 10.59
C TYR A 41 -1.21 4.00 11.55
N CYS A 42 -1.03 2.68 11.40
CA CYS A 42 -1.55 1.66 12.32
C CYS A 42 -0.51 1.20 13.36
N TRP A 43 0.71 1.73 13.37
CA TRP A 43 1.71 1.30 14.35
C TRP A 43 1.35 1.80 15.77
N PRO A 44 1.65 1.05 16.84
CA PRO A 44 1.29 1.46 18.20
C PRO A 44 1.83 2.84 18.61
N SER A 45 3.01 3.21 18.11
CA SER A 45 3.65 4.51 18.36
C SER A 45 2.99 5.67 17.62
N TYR A 46 2.17 5.41 16.60
CA TYR A 46 1.51 6.46 15.81
C TYR A 46 0.49 7.27 16.63
N LYS A 47 0.02 6.74 17.78
CA LYS A 47 -0.91 7.46 18.67
C LYS A 47 -0.37 8.81 19.17
N ASN A 48 0.95 9.00 19.14
CA ASN A 48 1.62 10.22 19.60
C ASN A 48 2.43 10.90 18.48
N ALA A 49 2.17 10.56 17.21
CA ALA A 49 2.90 11.06 16.04
C ALA A 49 2.23 12.28 15.39
#